data_AF-A0A1M4EQV4-F1
#
_entry.id   AF-A0A1M4EQV4-F1
#
_cell.length_a   1.000
_cell.length_b   1.000
_cell.length_c   1.000
_cell.angle_alpha   90.00
_cell.angle_beta   90.00
_cell.angle_gamma   90.00
#
_symmetry.space_group_name_H-M   'P 1'
#
loop_
_entity.id
_entity.type
_entity.pdbx_description
1 polymer ?
#
loop_
_entity_poly.entity_id
_entity_poly.type
_entity_poly.pdbx_seq_one_letter_code
_entity_poly.pdbx_strand_id
1 'polypeptide(L)'
;MTKIAAVAAAVVAVALPAAPAAADDAPDERPDIPVGTWLAARTQPAVQLTSFTYTGTVAVPTSTINETAFNGLTQQAVEAVQAGKISSDERSIAKWLFQRIAADVDTYLTETTPERTVDAEVGGLCTGWWVTPDGYMVTGAHCVQVGETELSRLFAQQALAKFNEQDAKEIVAGLQGIEADEEILKLAQQIYVTFNTGHMKIRNLQQSLSVLQSLPGGGVDKTAKATPAELVSVGESYPGKDFALLKVNGQQNLPTVPLGEDADVRTGDTLYISGFPGLVTNTPFFSLESRLEPALTEGPYNAKRSTQTGVPYIQTQAPSYQGNSGGPVFSKDGKVIGMLIAGTVSEGGEASESESFVLPVSIIKEKLGEKNVKPAQAVTTTRYNEALNDYFRNYFEDALPKFREVQALFPNHPYVAKYISDTQSAISAGKDESPRPILMWVLIGAGALVVLVLAVVLVKLLGRRRRRAAAAHAPYGAVPSPPWQQHQLPASHAQVSPPVPPAPGPYGYNGSGYGHGPQPAPQHGQAGHPYLGDQTRDVRYGRFTPPPDGRPS
;
A
#
# COMPACT_ATOMS: atom_id res chain seq x y z
N MET A 1 -72.51 -8.05 -21.55
CA MET A 1 -71.81 -8.00 -22.86
C MET A 1 -70.82 -6.83 -22.83
N THR A 2 -69.77 -6.86 -23.66
CA THR A 2 -68.86 -5.73 -24.05
C THR A 2 -68.44 -4.71 -22.97
N LYS A 3 -67.20 -4.70 -22.45
CA LYS A 3 -65.85 -4.43 -23.06
C LYS A 3 -65.43 -2.94 -23.01
N ILE A 4 -64.17 -2.71 -22.58
CA ILE A 4 -63.29 -1.52 -22.84
C ILE A 4 -63.67 -0.23 -22.08
N ALA A 5 -62.75 0.61 -21.55
CA ALA A 5 -61.39 0.41 -21.02
C ALA A 5 -60.91 1.66 -20.22
N ALA A 6 -59.85 1.48 -19.40
CA ALA A 6 -58.84 2.46 -18.96
C ALA A 6 -59.24 3.85 -18.39
N VAL A 7 -58.97 4.04 -17.08
CA VAL A 7 -58.17 5.16 -16.53
C VAL A 7 -57.20 4.56 -15.50
N ALA A 8 -56.02 5.16 -15.31
CA ALA A 8 -54.93 4.58 -14.52
C ALA A 8 -55.20 4.60 -13.00
N ALA A 9 -54.76 3.54 -12.30
CA ALA A 9 -54.61 3.54 -10.85
C ALA A 9 -53.25 4.15 -10.47
N ALA A 10 -53.25 5.15 -9.60
CA ALA A 10 -52.03 5.78 -9.11
C ALA A 10 -51.32 4.89 -8.06
N VAL A 11 -50.37 4.07 -8.51
CA VAL A 11 -49.41 3.43 -7.60
C VAL A 11 -48.33 4.45 -7.27
N VAL A 12 -48.24 4.86 -6.01
CA VAL A 12 -47.11 5.64 -5.49
C VAL A 12 -45.91 4.70 -5.38
N ALA A 13 -45.24 4.49 -6.51
CA ALA A 13 -43.90 3.92 -6.51
C ALA A 13 -42.98 4.96 -5.85
N VAL A 14 -42.55 4.69 -4.63
CA VAL A 14 -41.46 5.44 -3.99
C VAL A 14 -40.22 5.20 -4.85
N ALA A 15 -39.89 6.20 -5.66
CA ALA A 15 -38.64 6.22 -6.41
C ALA A 15 -37.50 6.35 -5.41
N LEU A 16 -36.99 5.21 -4.93
CA LEU A 16 -35.62 5.11 -4.46
C LEU A 16 -34.75 5.79 -5.52
N PRO A 17 -33.96 6.83 -5.19
CA PRO A 17 -33.01 7.37 -6.14
C PRO A 17 -32.10 6.21 -6.54
N ALA A 18 -32.07 5.89 -7.84
CA ALA A 18 -31.06 4.98 -8.34
C ALA A 18 -29.71 5.57 -7.91
N ALA A 19 -28.94 4.81 -7.12
CA ALA A 19 -27.57 5.20 -6.82
C ALA A 19 -26.90 5.51 -8.17
N PRO A 20 -26.27 6.69 -8.33
CA PRO A 20 -25.67 7.04 -9.60
C PRO A 20 -24.73 5.90 -9.99
N ALA A 21 -24.90 5.39 -11.22
CA ALA A 21 -23.87 4.55 -11.80
C ALA A 21 -22.56 5.31 -11.66
N ALA A 22 -21.50 4.64 -11.18
CA ALA A 22 -20.23 5.29 -10.96
C ALA A 22 -19.88 6.06 -12.25
N ALA A 23 -19.64 7.36 -12.11
CA ALA A 23 -19.29 8.15 -13.27
C ALA A 23 -18.02 7.54 -13.88
N ASP A 24 -18.07 7.20 -15.16
CA ASP A 24 -16.85 7.06 -15.94
C ASP A 24 -16.25 8.46 -16.03
N ASP A 25 -15.48 8.81 -14.99
CA ASP A 25 -14.82 10.10 -14.87
C ASP A 25 -14.00 10.33 -16.14
N ALA A 26 -14.32 11.42 -16.85
CA ALA A 26 -13.50 11.88 -17.96
C ALA A 26 -12.05 12.03 -17.45
N PRO A 27 -11.03 11.63 -18.23
CA PRO A 27 -9.67 11.43 -17.73
C PRO A 27 -9.11 12.67 -17.04
N ASP A 28 -9.25 12.67 -15.72
CA ASP A 28 -8.77 13.66 -14.77
C ASP A 28 -7.25 13.74 -14.91
N GLU A 29 -6.76 14.78 -15.60
CA GLU A 29 -5.36 14.90 -16.00
C GLU A 29 -4.46 14.83 -14.77
N ARG A 30 -3.90 13.65 -14.52
CA ARG A 30 -3.12 13.35 -13.32
C ARG A 30 -2.04 14.42 -13.18
N PRO A 31 -1.92 15.08 -12.00
CA PRO A 31 -0.87 16.06 -11.76
C PRO A 31 0.51 15.51 -12.12
N ASP A 32 1.42 16.37 -12.56
CA ASP A 32 2.76 16.00 -13.03
C ASP A 32 3.70 15.68 -11.85
N ILE A 33 3.39 14.58 -11.18
CA ILE A 33 4.07 14.03 -10.02
C ILE A 33 4.30 12.52 -10.21
N PRO A 34 5.25 11.90 -9.47
CA PRO A 34 5.45 10.46 -9.52
C PRO A 34 4.18 9.69 -9.17
N VAL A 35 3.93 8.58 -9.90
CA VAL A 35 2.73 7.76 -9.76
C VAL A 35 2.55 7.27 -8.32
N GLY A 36 3.64 6.81 -7.68
CA GLY A 36 3.61 6.39 -6.28
C GLY A 36 3.21 7.51 -5.30
N THR A 37 3.61 8.76 -5.55
CA THR A 37 3.22 9.92 -4.72
C THR A 37 1.71 10.19 -4.81
N TRP A 38 1.17 10.15 -6.03
CA TRP A 38 -0.27 10.31 -6.27
C TRP A 38 -1.10 9.16 -5.69
N LEU A 39 -0.64 7.92 -5.87
CA LEU A 39 -1.29 6.72 -5.34
C LEU A 39 -1.28 6.68 -3.81
N ALA A 40 -0.14 6.90 -3.16
CA ALA A 40 -0.05 6.88 -1.70
C ALA A 40 -1.04 7.88 -1.08
N ALA A 41 -1.00 9.14 -1.53
CA ALA A 41 -1.88 10.19 -1.04
C ALA A 41 -3.38 9.86 -1.17
N ARG A 42 -3.81 9.30 -2.32
CA ARG A 42 -5.22 8.96 -2.61
C ARG A 42 -5.69 7.67 -1.93
N THR A 43 -4.80 6.69 -1.71
CA THR A 43 -5.18 5.32 -1.25
C THR A 43 -4.97 5.09 0.25
N GLN A 44 -3.97 5.71 0.88
CA GLN A 44 -3.66 5.54 2.31
C GLN A 44 -4.87 5.71 3.27
N PRO A 45 -5.86 6.61 3.05
CA PRO A 45 -7.02 6.71 3.95
C PRO A 45 -7.95 5.49 3.95
N ALA A 46 -7.92 4.68 2.88
CA ALA A 46 -8.76 3.50 2.72
C ALA A 46 -8.10 2.21 3.21
N VAL A 47 -6.76 2.21 3.31
CA VAL A 47 -5.92 1.08 3.72
C VAL A 47 -5.66 1.17 5.22
N GLN A 48 -5.95 0.10 5.97
CA GLN A 48 -5.96 0.08 7.43
C GLN A 48 -5.23 -1.15 7.97
N LEU A 49 -4.66 -0.99 9.16
CA LEU A 49 -4.00 -2.06 9.88
C LEU A 49 -5.08 -2.95 10.54
N THR A 50 -5.13 -4.23 10.18
CA THR A 50 -6.02 -5.22 10.80
C THR A 50 -5.25 -6.01 11.85
N SER A 51 -5.94 -6.37 12.94
CA SER A 51 -5.39 -7.19 14.02
C SER A 51 -6.31 -8.37 14.30
N PHE A 52 -5.73 -9.57 14.34
CA PHE A 52 -6.39 -10.76 14.88
C PHE A 52 -5.71 -11.17 16.19
N THR A 53 -6.51 -11.57 17.17
CA THR A 53 -6.02 -12.00 18.48
C THR A 53 -6.79 -13.23 18.94
N TYR A 54 -6.05 -14.26 19.32
CA TYR A 54 -6.54 -15.48 19.97
C TYR A 54 -6.10 -15.49 21.43
N THR A 55 -7.07 -15.47 22.35
CA THR A 55 -6.83 -15.68 23.78
C THR A 55 -7.18 -17.12 24.15
N GLY A 56 -6.42 -17.70 25.08
CA GLY A 56 -6.68 -19.06 25.54
C GLY A 56 -5.85 -19.45 26.76
N THR A 57 -6.37 -20.37 27.57
CA THR A 57 -5.66 -20.96 28.70
C THR A 57 -4.86 -22.17 28.21
N VAL A 58 -3.54 -22.08 28.20
CA VAL A 58 -2.66 -23.23 27.92
C VAL A 58 -2.51 -24.04 29.20
N ALA A 59 -3.00 -25.29 29.17
CA ALA A 59 -2.81 -26.27 30.23
C ALA A 59 -1.72 -27.28 29.83
N VAL A 60 -0.79 -27.55 30.73
CA VAL A 60 0.28 -28.54 30.56
C VAL A 60 0.29 -29.44 31.80
N PRO A 61 0.24 -30.78 31.69
CA PRO A 61 0.33 -31.66 32.85
C PRO A 61 1.67 -31.49 33.57
N THR A 62 1.74 -31.87 34.85
CA THR A 62 3.04 -32.13 35.48
C THR A 62 3.58 -33.47 34.99
N SER A 63 4.90 -33.62 34.93
CA SER A 63 5.56 -34.89 34.64
C SER A 63 5.96 -35.63 35.92
N THR A 64 5.90 -36.96 35.91
CA THR A 64 6.67 -37.81 36.84
C THR A 64 7.51 -38.81 36.06
N ILE A 65 8.53 -39.38 36.69
CA ILE A 65 9.38 -40.42 36.08
C ILE A 65 8.62 -41.75 36.07
N ASN A 66 8.58 -42.40 34.91
CA ASN A 66 8.17 -43.80 34.79
C ASN A 66 9.26 -44.70 35.38
N GLU A 67 9.12 -45.05 36.67
CA GLU A 67 10.11 -45.84 37.41
C GLU A 67 10.50 -47.15 36.70
N THR A 68 9.56 -47.82 36.02
CA THR A 68 9.83 -49.09 35.35
C THR A 68 10.74 -48.90 34.14
N ALA A 69 10.46 -47.89 33.31
CA ALA A 69 11.32 -47.55 32.17
C ALA A 69 12.68 -46.99 32.64
N PHE A 70 12.68 -46.12 33.65
CA PHE A 70 13.90 -45.50 34.16
C PHE A 70 14.85 -46.52 34.82
N ASN A 71 14.34 -47.43 35.65
CA ASN A 71 15.16 -48.49 36.25
C ASN A 71 15.77 -49.41 35.18
N GLY A 72 15.01 -49.75 34.13
CA GLY A 72 15.51 -50.49 32.97
C GLY A 72 16.59 -49.73 32.18
N LEU A 73 16.51 -48.40 32.12
CA LEU A 73 17.54 -47.54 31.53
C LEU A 73 18.79 -47.45 32.43
N THR A 74 18.63 -47.38 33.75
CA THR A 74 19.76 -47.42 34.71
C THR A 74 20.53 -48.74 34.60
N GLN A 75 19.84 -49.88 34.45
CA GLN A 75 20.51 -51.16 34.22
C GLN A 75 21.33 -51.14 32.90
N GLN A 76 20.76 -50.63 31.81
CA GLN A 76 21.48 -50.49 30.54
C GLN A 76 22.72 -49.57 30.66
N ALA A 77 22.66 -48.53 31.48
CA ALA A 77 23.83 -47.68 31.77
C ALA A 77 24.93 -48.46 32.51
N VAL A 78 24.58 -49.27 33.51
CA VAL A 78 25.54 -50.15 34.22
C VAL A 78 26.16 -51.17 33.27
N GLU A 79 25.37 -51.80 32.39
CA GLU A 79 25.87 -52.71 31.37
C GLU A 79 26.77 -51.99 30.34
N ALA A 80 26.48 -50.74 30.01
CA ALA A 80 27.33 -49.91 29.14
C ALA A 80 28.67 -49.52 29.80
N VAL A 81 28.69 -49.24 31.11
CA VAL A 81 29.93 -49.05 31.89
C VAL A 81 30.75 -50.34 31.91
N GLN A 82 30.14 -51.47 32.26
CA GLN A 82 30.82 -52.77 32.33
C GLN A 82 31.37 -53.22 30.97
N ALA A 83 30.69 -52.89 29.87
CA ALA A 83 31.16 -53.14 28.52
C ALA A 83 32.17 -52.10 27.99
N GLY A 84 32.61 -51.12 28.81
CA GLY A 84 33.56 -50.07 28.42
C GLY A 84 33.04 -49.09 27.36
N LYS A 85 31.71 -49.02 27.16
CA LYS A 85 31.06 -48.15 26.15
C LYS A 85 30.85 -46.72 26.65
N ILE A 86 30.76 -46.54 27.96
CA ILE A 86 30.78 -45.24 28.64
C ILE A 86 31.73 -45.32 29.84
N SER A 87 32.26 -44.17 30.24
CA SER A 87 33.09 -44.07 31.45
C SER A 87 32.25 -44.27 32.71
N SER A 88 32.89 -44.76 33.78
CA SER A 88 32.25 -45.04 35.09
C SER A 88 32.08 -43.81 35.99
N ASP A 89 32.38 -42.61 35.49
CA ASP A 89 32.16 -41.36 36.24
C ASP A 89 30.70 -40.90 36.15
N GLU A 90 30.24 -40.22 37.20
CA GLU A 90 28.84 -39.83 37.38
C GLU A 90 28.35 -38.89 36.26
N ARG A 91 29.22 -38.03 35.71
CA ARG A 91 28.90 -37.07 34.65
C ARG A 91 28.71 -37.78 33.30
N SER A 92 29.55 -38.74 32.97
CA SER A 92 29.40 -39.59 31.77
C SER A 92 28.13 -40.44 31.84
N ILE A 93 27.83 -41.03 33.00
CA ILE A 93 26.61 -41.83 33.22
C ILE A 93 25.37 -40.94 33.14
N ALA A 94 25.34 -39.80 33.84
CA ALA A 94 24.23 -38.85 33.80
C ALA A 94 23.98 -38.35 32.37
N LYS A 95 25.01 -37.89 31.67
CA LYS A 95 24.91 -37.47 30.27
C LYS A 95 24.30 -38.55 29.37
N TRP A 96 24.71 -39.81 29.53
CA TRP A 96 24.15 -40.92 28.74
C TRP A 96 22.66 -41.17 29.04
N LEU A 97 22.25 -41.11 30.32
CA LEU A 97 20.84 -41.19 30.73
C LEU A 97 20.01 -40.04 30.15
N PHE A 98 20.49 -38.80 30.30
CA PHE A 98 19.80 -37.61 29.76
C PHE A 98 19.69 -37.64 28.22
N GLN A 99 20.72 -38.11 27.50
CA GLN A 99 20.64 -38.31 26.04
C GLN A 99 19.60 -39.37 25.63
N ARG A 100 19.39 -40.40 26.46
CA ARG A 100 18.38 -41.44 26.21
C ARG A 100 16.96 -40.98 26.50
N ILE A 101 16.77 -40.20 27.58
CA ILE A 101 15.47 -39.63 27.92
C ILE A 101 15.07 -38.55 26.91
N ALA A 102 16.00 -37.68 26.49
CA ALA A 102 15.77 -36.66 25.47
C ALA A 102 15.44 -37.20 24.06
N ALA A 103 15.70 -38.49 23.81
CA ALA A 103 15.41 -39.16 22.54
C ALA A 103 14.03 -39.87 22.50
N ASP A 104 13.41 -40.13 23.65
CA ASP A 104 12.12 -40.83 23.77
C ASP A 104 11.42 -40.44 25.09
N VAL A 105 10.99 -39.18 25.16
CA VAL A 105 10.55 -38.54 26.41
C VAL A 105 9.33 -39.23 27.02
N ASP A 106 8.36 -39.65 26.21
CA ASP A 106 7.09 -40.23 26.66
C ASP A 106 7.22 -41.67 27.19
N THR A 107 8.31 -42.37 26.88
CA THR A 107 8.65 -43.65 27.53
C THR A 107 9.06 -43.44 28.99
N TYR A 108 9.75 -42.33 29.30
CA TYR A 108 10.38 -42.10 30.62
C TYR A 108 9.64 -41.09 31.50
N LEU A 109 8.81 -40.20 30.93
CA LEU A 109 7.95 -39.28 31.66
C LEU A 109 6.47 -39.64 31.46
N THR A 110 5.65 -39.39 32.47
CA THR A 110 4.20 -39.68 32.44
C THR A 110 3.41 -38.47 32.90
N GLU A 111 2.27 -38.20 32.23
CA GLU A 111 1.31 -37.16 32.62
C GLU A 111 0.79 -37.36 34.04
N THR A 112 0.78 -36.29 34.83
CA THR A 112 0.25 -36.25 36.20
C THR A 112 -0.52 -34.94 36.47
N THR A 113 -1.20 -34.91 37.61
CA THR A 113 -2.01 -33.78 38.08
C THR A 113 -1.40 -33.15 39.34
N PRO A 114 -1.57 -31.83 39.58
CA PRO A 114 -2.39 -30.89 38.83
C PRO A 114 -1.75 -30.43 37.51
N GLU A 115 -2.57 -30.08 36.52
CA GLU A 115 -2.08 -29.37 35.34
C GLU A 115 -1.63 -27.95 35.73
N ARG A 116 -0.55 -27.50 35.11
CA ARG A 116 -0.03 -26.14 35.15
C ARG A 116 -0.73 -25.33 34.08
N THR A 117 -1.37 -24.23 34.46
CA THR A 117 -2.18 -23.42 33.53
C THR A 117 -1.63 -22.01 33.42
N VAL A 118 -1.57 -21.47 32.20
CA VAL A 118 -1.25 -20.06 31.96
C VAL A 118 -2.12 -19.49 30.85
N ASP A 119 -2.70 -18.31 31.09
CA ASP A 119 -3.38 -17.58 30.04
C ASP A 119 -2.36 -16.93 29.11
N ALA A 120 -2.67 -17.02 27.82
CA ALA A 120 -1.84 -16.62 26.71
C ALA A 120 -2.70 -15.90 25.65
N GLU A 121 -2.08 -14.98 24.93
CA GLU A 121 -2.71 -14.12 23.92
C GLU A 121 -1.77 -14.03 22.72
N VAL A 122 -2.08 -14.78 21.66
CA VAL A 122 -1.29 -14.78 20.42
C VAL A 122 -2.08 -14.09 19.33
N GLY A 123 -1.40 -13.30 18.50
CA GLY A 123 -2.05 -12.49 17.49
C GLY A 123 -1.09 -12.03 16.42
N GLY A 124 -1.65 -11.40 15.40
CA GLY A 124 -0.89 -10.91 14.26
C GLY A 124 -1.52 -9.64 13.68
N LEU A 125 -0.70 -8.93 12.92
CA LEU A 125 -1.08 -7.73 12.19
C LEU A 125 -1.02 -8.02 10.69
N CYS A 126 -2.04 -7.54 9.97
CA CYS A 126 -2.15 -7.61 8.53
C CYS A 126 -2.65 -6.27 7.97
N THR A 127 -2.74 -6.17 6.65
CA THR A 127 -3.39 -5.07 5.97
C THR A 127 -4.82 -5.47 5.60
N GLY A 128 -5.76 -4.54 5.76
CA GLY A 128 -7.09 -4.62 5.15
C GLY A 128 -7.48 -3.28 4.54
N TRP A 129 -8.54 -3.26 3.72
CA TRP A 129 -8.95 -2.03 3.02
C TRP A 129 -10.47 -1.97 2.78
N TRP A 130 -11.05 -0.78 2.86
CA TRP A 130 -12.48 -0.57 2.72
C TRP A 130 -12.94 -0.69 1.26
N VAL A 131 -13.90 -1.59 1.01
CA VAL A 131 -14.61 -1.72 -0.27
C VAL A 131 -15.92 -0.94 -0.31
N THR A 132 -16.41 -0.47 0.84
CA THR A 132 -17.70 0.23 0.97
C THR A 132 -17.66 1.31 2.05
N PRO A 133 -18.48 2.39 1.94
CA PRO A 133 -18.46 3.48 2.92
C PRO A 133 -19.09 3.12 4.29
N ASP A 134 -19.87 2.04 4.36
CA ASP A 134 -20.56 1.55 5.58
C ASP A 134 -19.78 0.45 6.33
N GLY A 135 -18.57 0.10 5.87
CA GLY A 135 -17.58 -0.64 6.64
C GLY A 135 -17.35 -2.10 6.28
N TYR A 136 -17.73 -2.57 5.09
CA TYR A 136 -17.15 -3.82 4.56
C TYR A 136 -15.69 -3.59 4.13
N MET A 137 -14.83 -4.53 4.54
CA MET A 137 -13.39 -4.52 4.34
C MET A 137 -12.89 -5.86 3.79
N VAL A 138 -11.89 -5.82 2.93
CA VAL A 138 -11.22 -7.01 2.38
C VAL A 138 -9.82 -7.16 2.99
N THR A 139 -9.41 -8.40 3.26
CA THR A 139 -8.07 -8.82 3.70
C THR A 139 -7.85 -10.30 3.33
N GLY A 140 -6.71 -10.91 3.68
CA GLY A 140 -6.44 -12.35 3.43
C GLY A 140 -7.21 -13.29 4.37
N ALA A 141 -7.43 -14.53 3.95
CA ALA A 141 -7.95 -15.59 4.81
C ALA A 141 -6.96 -15.94 5.94
N HIS A 142 -5.66 -16.04 5.62
CA HIS A 142 -4.62 -16.28 6.64
C HIS A 142 -4.44 -15.10 7.62
N CYS A 143 -4.95 -13.90 7.28
CA CYS A 143 -4.99 -12.73 8.15
C CYS A 143 -6.18 -12.74 9.14
N VAL A 144 -7.09 -13.72 9.04
CA VAL A 144 -8.24 -13.88 9.94
C VAL A 144 -8.42 -15.30 10.45
N GLN A 145 -7.71 -16.30 9.93
CA GLN A 145 -7.72 -17.67 10.40
C GLN A 145 -6.30 -18.26 10.38
N VAL A 146 -5.86 -18.76 11.55
CA VAL A 146 -4.58 -19.45 11.72
C VAL A 146 -4.86 -20.94 11.88
N GLY A 147 -4.19 -21.79 11.11
CA GLY A 147 -4.36 -23.24 11.18
C GLY A 147 -3.91 -23.82 12.52
N GLU A 148 -4.55 -24.88 13.00
CA GLU A 148 -4.39 -25.43 14.35
C GLU A 148 -2.93 -25.70 14.75
N THR A 149 -2.12 -26.25 13.84
CA THR A 149 -0.69 -26.51 14.07
C THR A 149 0.11 -25.24 14.31
N GLU A 150 -0.13 -24.20 13.51
CA GLU A 150 0.56 -22.91 13.62
C GLU A 150 0.08 -22.13 14.84
N LEU A 151 -1.23 -22.18 15.13
CA LEU A 151 -1.80 -21.58 16.33
C LEU A 151 -1.22 -22.25 17.59
N SER A 152 -1.11 -23.58 17.59
CA SER A 152 -0.48 -24.35 18.67
C SER A 152 1.00 -24.00 18.82
N ARG A 153 1.74 -23.82 17.71
CA ARG A 153 3.15 -23.38 17.72
C ARG A 153 3.30 -21.98 18.32
N LEU A 154 2.43 -21.04 17.99
CA LEU A 154 2.43 -19.68 18.54
C LEU A 154 2.12 -19.70 20.05
N PHE A 155 1.06 -20.42 20.47
CA PHE A 155 0.74 -20.58 21.88
C PHE A 155 1.87 -21.28 22.64
N ALA A 156 2.51 -22.29 22.06
CA ALA A 156 3.66 -22.96 22.66
C ALA A 156 4.82 -21.98 22.91
N GLN A 157 5.20 -21.19 21.92
CA GLN A 157 6.29 -20.22 22.03
C GLN A 157 6.03 -19.14 23.11
N GLN A 158 4.79 -18.68 23.28
CA GLN A 158 4.47 -17.66 24.28
C GLN A 158 4.23 -18.25 25.68
N ALA A 159 3.51 -19.36 25.79
CA ALA A 159 3.11 -19.96 27.07
C ALA A 159 4.23 -20.80 27.69
N LEU A 160 4.86 -21.68 26.91
CA LEU A 160 5.90 -22.58 27.43
C LEU A 160 7.17 -21.82 27.84
N ALA A 161 7.43 -20.63 27.30
CA ALA A 161 8.51 -19.76 27.79
C ALA A 161 8.43 -19.53 29.32
N LYS A 162 7.21 -19.39 29.87
CA LYS A 162 6.99 -19.21 31.32
C LYS A 162 7.18 -20.51 32.10
N PHE A 163 6.67 -21.64 31.59
CA PHE A 163 6.83 -22.95 32.24
C PHE A 163 8.29 -23.43 32.20
N ASN A 164 8.97 -23.30 31.05
CA ASN A 164 10.35 -23.70 30.85
C ASN A 164 11.32 -22.89 31.74
N GLU A 165 11.01 -21.62 32.07
CA GLU A 165 11.79 -20.83 33.04
C GLU A 165 11.66 -21.37 34.48
N GLN A 166 10.51 -21.95 34.83
CA GLN A 166 10.33 -22.65 36.10
C GLN A 166 11.01 -24.03 36.07
N ASP A 167 10.79 -24.82 35.02
CA ASP A 167 11.39 -26.14 34.84
C ASP A 167 12.93 -26.08 34.88
N ALA A 168 13.53 -25.04 34.27
CA ALA A 168 14.97 -24.79 34.34
C ALA A 168 15.48 -24.56 35.78
N LYS A 169 14.69 -23.93 36.66
CA LYS A 169 15.05 -23.72 38.07
C LYS A 169 14.91 -25.02 38.86
N GLU A 170 13.89 -25.82 38.58
CA GLU A 170 13.67 -27.12 39.21
C GLU A 170 14.74 -28.14 38.80
N ILE A 171 15.17 -28.15 37.53
CA ILE A 171 16.35 -28.90 37.05
C ILE A 171 17.60 -28.51 37.85
N VAL A 172 17.93 -27.22 37.94
CA VAL A 172 19.13 -26.74 38.66
C VAL A 172 19.07 -27.05 40.16
N ALA A 173 17.88 -26.97 40.78
CA ALA A 173 17.68 -27.33 42.18
C ALA A 173 17.73 -28.85 42.45
N GLY A 174 17.44 -29.68 41.44
CA GLY A 174 17.44 -31.14 41.52
C GLY A 174 18.81 -31.80 41.31
N LEU A 175 19.74 -31.15 40.59
CA LEU A 175 21.10 -31.64 40.29
C LEU A 175 22.07 -31.63 41.50
N GLN A 176 21.57 -31.85 42.73
CA GLN A 176 22.36 -31.69 43.96
C GLN A 176 23.54 -32.66 44.03
N GLY A 177 24.76 -32.12 43.90
CA GLY A 177 26.01 -32.87 43.93
C GLY A 177 26.63 -33.15 42.56
N ILE A 178 25.87 -33.00 41.47
CA ILE A 178 26.37 -33.16 40.10
C ILE A 178 26.84 -31.80 39.58
N GLU A 179 28.03 -31.71 38.98
CA GLU A 179 28.43 -30.49 38.25
C GLU A 179 27.44 -30.23 37.10
N ALA A 180 26.82 -29.05 37.11
CA ALA A 180 25.80 -28.66 36.13
C ALA A 180 26.42 -28.35 34.75
N ASP A 181 26.82 -29.41 34.06
CA ASP A 181 27.34 -29.43 32.70
C ASP A 181 26.33 -28.79 31.71
N GLU A 182 26.83 -27.90 30.84
CA GLU A 182 26.01 -27.14 29.88
C GLU A 182 25.23 -28.04 28.91
N GLU A 183 25.76 -29.22 28.57
CA GLU A 183 25.09 -30.21 27.72
C GLU A 183 24.01 -30.98 28.50
N ILE A 184 24.27 -31.33 29.77
CA ILE A 184 23.25 -31.94 30.65
C ILE A 184 22.08 -30.96 30.86
N LEU A 185 22.37 -29.67 31.11
CA LEU A 185 21.35 -28.64 31.23
C LEU A 185 20.53 -28.47 29.94
N LYS A 186 21.18 -28.50 28.76
CA LYS A 186 20.47 -28.45 27.46
C LYS A 186 19.59 -29.68 27.22
N LEU A 187 20.07 -30.88 27.56
CA LEU A 187 19.29 -32.11 27.44
C LEU A 187 18.10 -32.11 28.41
N ALA A 188 18.29 -31.64 29.65
CA ALA A 188 17.21 -31.48 30.61
C ALA A 188 16.16 -30.47 30.11
N GLN A 189 16.57 -29.32 29.59
CA GLN A 189 15.68 -28.34 28.96
C GLN A 189 14.95 -28.94 27.76
N GLN A 190 15.64 -29.70 26.89
CA GLN A 190 15.03 -30.38 25.75
C GLN A 190 13.95 -31.37 26.18
N ILE A 191 14.17 -32.17 27.22
CA ILE A 191 13.19 -33.12 27.75
C ILE A 191 11.90 -32.39 28.17
N TYR A 192 12.01 -31.33 28.97
CA TYR A 192 10.84 -30.56 29.40
C TYR A 192 10.18 -29.81 28.23
N VAL A 193 10.95 -29.23 27.29
CA VAL A 193 10.39 -28.60 26.08
C VAL A 193 9.59 -29.61 25.25
N THR A 194 10.13 -30.80 25.02
CA THR A 194 9.45 -31.87 24.27
C THR A 194 8.19 -32.35 25.00
N PHE A 195 8.27 -32.63 26.30
CA PHE A 195 7.10 -33.02 27.10
C PHE A 195 6.02 -31.93 27.12
N ASN A 196 6.40 -30.70 27.45
CA ASN A 196 5.49 -29.57 27.52
C ASN A 196 4.83 -29.27 26.16
N THR A 197 5.53 -29.46 25.04
CA THR A 197 4.99 -29.25 23.68
C THR A 197 4.11 -30.42 23.21
N GLY A 198 4.45 -31.66 23.58
CA GLY A 198 3.66 -32.85 23.22
C GLY A 198 2.33 -32.94 23.98
N HIS A 199 2.32 -32.51 25.25
CA HIS A 199 1.16 -32.71 26.15
C HIS A 199 0.35 -31.43 26.44
N MET A 200 0.71 -30.28 25.86
CA MET A 200 -0.06 -29.04 26.04
C MET A 200 -1.45 -29.11 25.39
N LYS A 201 -2.44 -28.57 26.10
CA LYS A 201 -3.86 -28.53 25.71
C LYS A 201 -4.36 -27.08 25.82
N ILE A 202 -4.78 -26.50 24.69
CA ILE A 202 -5.33 -25.14 24.66
C ILE A 202 -6.82 -25.21 25.02
N ARG A 203 -7.25 -24.43 26.01
CA ARG A 203 -8.64 -24.34 26.48
C ARG A 203 -9.17 -22.92 26.36
N ASN A 204 -10.50 -22.79 26.37
CA ASN A 204 -11.20 -21.51 26.35
C ASN A 204 -10.80 -20.61 25.16
N LEU A 205 -10.40 -21.19 24.03
CA LEU A 205 -9.92 -20.46 22.87
C LEU A 205 -11.00 -19.51 22.36
N GLN A 206 -10.71 -18.21 22.41
CA GLN A 206 -11.56 -17.14 21.89
C GLN A 206 -10.79 -16.36 20.84
N GLN A 207 -11.48 -15.99 19.75
CA GLN A 207 -10.93 -15.15 18.71
C GLN A 207 -11.58 -13.76 18.76
N SER A 208 -10.78 -12.73 18.56
CA SER A 208 -11.22 -11.38 18.26
C SER A 208 -10.55 -10.85 16.98
N LEU A 209 -11.28 -10.00 16.27
CA LEU A 209 -10.84 -9.30 15.06
C LEU A 209 -11.11 -7.81 15.25
N SER A 210 -10.19 -6.96 14.81
CA SER A 210 -10.34 -5.50 14.88
C SER A 210 -9.62 -4.80 13.75
N VAL A 211 -10.10 -3.61 13.42
CA VAL A 211 -9.42 -2.64 12.56
C VAL A 211 -8.82 -1.56 13.46
N LEU A 212 -7.51 -1.32 13.36
CA LEU A 212 -6.82 -0.24 14.04
C LEU A 212 -6.98 1.04 13.21
N GLN A 213 -8.13 1.70 13.37
CA GLN A 213 -8.46 2.94 12.68
C GLN A 213 -7.52 4.07 13.17
N SER A 214 -6.71 4.61 12.26
CA SER A 214 -5.87 5.78 12.56
C SER A 214 -6.75 7.03 12.71
N LEU A 215 -6.57 7.75 13.82
CA LEU A 215 -7.26 9.01 14.11
C LEU A 215 -6.29 10.20 13.93
N PRO A 216 -6.80 11.37 13.47
CA PRO A 216 -5.97 12.56 13.29
C PRO A 216 -5.43 13.06 14.64
N GLY A 217 -4.11 13.22 14.73
CA GLY A 217 -3.43 13.73 15.92
C GLY A 217 -3.70 15.20 16.16
N GLY A 218 -3.88 15.58 17.44
CA GLY A 218 -4.14 16.96 17.88
C GLY A 218 -2.92 17.90 17.84
N GLY A 219 -2.05 17.75 16.83
CA GLY A 219 -0.85 18.57 16.64
C GLY A 219 0.29 17.84 15.94
N VAL A 220 0.54 16.58 16.33
CA VAL A 220 1.53 15.67 15.69
C VAL A 220 1.16 14.19 15.87
N ASP A 221 0.77 13.76 17.08
CA ASP A 221 0.66 12.32 17.37
C ASP A 221 -0.62 11.65 16.83
N LYS A 222 -0.52 10.88 15.72
CA LYS A 222 -1.58 9.94 15.32
C LYS A 222 -1.84 8.92 16.43
N THR A 223 -3.11 8.60 16.67
CA THR A 223 -3.53 7.54 17.60
C THR A 223 -4.31 6.45 16.87
N ALA A 224 -4.29 5.21 17.38
CA ALA A 224 -5.11 4.13 16.87
C ALA A 224 -6.33 3.91 17.76
N LYS A 225 -7.50 3.72 17.14
CA LYS A 225 -8.66 3.12 17.78
C LYS A 225 -8.85 1.70 17.26
N ALA A 226 -8.72 0.71 18.14
CA ALA A 226 -9.22 -0.62 17.85
C ALA A 226 -10.75 -0.58 17.78
N THR A 227 -11.30 -0.84 16.59
CA THR A 227 -12.73 -0.97 16.36
C THR A 227 -13.04 -2.42 15.96
N PRO A 228 -13.87 -3.16 16.71
CA PRO A 228 -14.17 -4.56 16.44
C PRO A 228 -14.72 -4.82 15.03
N ALA A 229 -14.36 -5.98 14.47
CA ALA A 229 -14.78 -6.43 13.15
C ALA A 229 -15.44 -7.82 13.21
N GLU A 230 -16.50 -8.01 12.45
CA GLU A 230 -17.21 -9.28 12.28
C GLU A 230 -16.72 -9.99 11.01
N LEU A 231 -16.50 -11.30 11.07
CA LEU A 231 -16.13 -12.12 9.91
C LEU A 231 -17.39 -12.51 9.11
N VAL A 232 -17.54 -11.96 7.91
CA VAL A 232 -18.71 -12.18 7.02
C VAL A 232 -18.47 -13.33 6.03
N SER A 233 -17.21 -13.49 5.60
CA SER A 233 -16.78 -14.56 4.71
C SER A 233 -15.29 -14.82 4.87
N VAL A 234 -14.90 -16.08 4.67
CA VAL A 234 -13.51 -16.50 4.54
C VAL A 234 -13.42 -17.54 3.41
N GLY A 235 -12.32 -17.54 2.69
CA GLY A 235 -11.95 -18.57 1.72
C GLY A 235 -10.82 -19.44 2.26
N GLU A 236 -10.31 -20.34 1.42
CA GLU A 236 -9.12 -21.14 1.74
C GLU A 236 -7.86 -20.28 1.64
N SER A 237 -7.02 -20.26 2.68
CA SER A 237 -5.69 -19.64 2.64
C SER A 237 -4.82 -20.19 1.48
N TYR A 238 -3.82 -19.44 1.05
CA TYR A 238 -2.92 -19.82 -0.05
C TYR A 238 -2.41 -21.26 0.12
N PRO A 239 -2.48 -22.13 -0.91
CA PRO A 239 -2.76 -21.86 -2.33
C PRO A 239 -4.26 -21.86 -2.75
N GLY A 240 -5.20 -21.75 -1.80
CA GLY A 240 -6.63 -21.60 -2.05
C GLY A 240 -7.06 -20.18 -2.46
N LYS A 241 -8.37 -19.88 -2.42
CA LYS A 241 -8.88 -18.51 -2.64
C LYS A 241 -8.70 -17.65 -1.38
N ASP A 242 -7.47 -17.21 -1.14
CA ASP A 242 -7.01 -16.54 0.09
C ASP A 242 -7.63 -15.15 0.30
N PHE A 243 -8.87 -15.14 0.80
CA PHE A 243 -9.72 -13.96 0.91
C PHE A 243 -10.54 -13.99 2.20
N ALA A 244 -10.68 -12.85 2.85
CA ALA A 244 -11.61 -12.61 3.92
C ALA A 244 -12.40 -11.31 3.71
N LEU A 245 -13.67 -11.36 4.08
CA LEU A 245 -14.58 -10.22 4.13
C LEU A 245 -14.92 -9.93 5.59
N LEU A 246 -14.52 -8.75 6.05
CA LEU A 246 -14.83 -8.22 7.37
C LEU A 246 -15.93 -7.17 7.28
N LYS A 247 -16.69 -7.01 8.35
CA LYS A 247 -17.63 -5.88 8.54
C LYS A 247 -17.34 -5.17 9.85
N VAL A 248 -17.14 -3.87 9.77
CA VAL A 248 -17.18 -2.97 10.94
C VAL A 248 -18.52 -2.24 10.95
N ASN A 249 -19.18 -2.22 12.10
CA ASN A 249 -20.54 -1.71 12.24
C ASN A 249 -20.59 -0.26 12.76
N GLY A 250 -21.72 0.41 12.49
CA GLY A 250 -21.93 1.83 12.82
C GLY A 250 -21.09 2.82 12.00
N GLN A 251 -20.45 2.39 10.91
CA GLN A 251 -19.61 3.24 10.06
C GLN A 251 -20.43 3.89 8.94
N GLN A 252 -20.00 5.07 8.50
CA GLN A 252 -20.51 5.80 7.33
C GLN A 252 -19.37 6.61 6.71
N ASN A 253 -19.44 6.92 5.42
CA ASN A 253 -18.50 7.81 4.71
C ASN A 253 -17.01 7.43 4.84
N LEU A 254 -16.69 6.17 5.15
CA LEU A 254 -15.32 5.67 5.18
C LEU A 254 -14.65 5.82 3.80
N PRO A 255 -13.38 6.27 3.71
CA PRO A 255 -12.65 6.29 2.45
C PRO A 255 -12.51 4.89 1.86
N THR A 256 -12.90 4.73 0.60
CA THR A 256 -12.83 3.47 -0.18
C THR A 256 -11.91 3.62 -1.38
N VAL A 257 -11.42 2.50 -1.94
CA VAL A 257 -10.71 2.48 -3.23
C VAL A 257 -11.53 1.80 -4.34
N PRO A 258 -11.43 2.27 -5.61
CA PRO A 258 -12.17 1.69 -6.73
C PRO A 258 -11.57 0.36 -7.19
N LEU A 259 -12.41 -0.59 -7.59
CA LEU A 259 -11.96 -1.86 -8.19
C LEU A 259 -11.75 -1.69 -9.70
N GLY A 260 -10.60 -2.15 -10.20
CA GLY A 260 -10.30 -2.31 -11.63
C GLY A 260 -10.68 -3.69 -12.13
N GLU A 261 -10.15 -4.08 -13.29
CA GLU A 261 -10.25 -5.44 -13.84
C GLU A 261 -8.88 -6.12 -13.92
N ASP A 262 -8.88 -7.46 -13.92
CA ASP A 262 -7.70 -8.29 -14.24
C ASP A 262 -7.00 -7.88 -15.57
N ALA A 263 -7.74 -7.23 -16.48
CA ALA A 263 -7.29 -6.80 -17.80
C ALA A 263 -6.68 -5.38 -17.83
N ASP A 264 -6.76 -4.62 -16.73
CA ASP A 264 -6.16 -3.28 -16.64
C ASP A 264 -4.61 -3.33 -16.61
N VAL A 265 -4.03 -4.51 -16.34
CA VAL A 265 -2.59 -4.77 -16.22
C VAL A 265 -2.16 -6.04 -16.96
N ARG A 266 -0.91 -6.06 -17.46
CA ARG A 266 -0.27 -7.16 -18.18
C ARG A 266 1.17 -7.36 -17.71
N THR A 267 1.79 -8.48 -18.08
CA THR A 267 3.24 -8.72 -17.84
C THR A 267 4.07 -7.53 -18.36
N GLY A 268 4.89 -6.97 -17.47
CA GLY A 268 5.71 -5.78 -17.71
C GLY A 268 5.13 -4.48 -17.15
N ASP A 269 3.84 -4.41 -16.82
CA ASP A 269 3.25 -3.24 -16.15
C ASP A 269 3.69 -3.17 -14.67
N THR A 270 3.91 -1.95 -14.15
CA THR A 270 4.18 -1.72 -12.73
C THR A 270 2.91 -1.88 -11.89
N LEU A 271 3.00 -2.73 -10.87
CA LEU A 271 2.01 -2.89 -9.81
C LEU A 271 2.44 -2.09 -8.58
N TYR A 272 1.49 -1.48 -7.90
CA TYR A 272 1.70 -0.70 -6.69
C TYR A 272 0.97 -1.34 -5.52
N ILE A 273 1.67 -1.65 -4.44
CA ILE A 273 1.12 -2.35 -3.27
C ILE A 273 1.07 -1.39 -2.11
N SER A 274 -0.09 -1.24 -1.45
CA SER A 274 -0.18 -0.51 -0.18
C SER A 274 -0.41 -1.47 0.99
N GLY A 275 0.32 -1.28 2.09
CA GLY A 275 0.15 -2.08 3.30
C GLY A 275 1.12 -1.74 4.42
N PHE A 276 1.02 -2.51 5.50
CA PHE A 276 1.72 -2.26 6.76
C PHE A 276 2.83 -3.29 6.99
N PRO A 277 4.11 -2.98 6.70
CA PRO A 277 5.18 -3.94 6.82
C PRO A 277 5.47 -4.25 8.30
N GLY A 278 5.50 -5.54 8.65
CA GLY A 278 5.76 -6.04 10.00
C GLY A 278 7.09 -5.56 10.60
N LEU A 279 8.09 -5.34 9.75
CA LEU A 279 9.39 -4.73 10.10
C LEU A 279 9.26 -3.31 10.68
N VAL A 280 8.13 -2.63 10.42
CA VAL A 280 7.78 -1.33 10.98
C VAL A 280 6.77 -1.49 12.12
N THR A 281 5.64 -2.18 11.92
CA THR A 281 4.56 -2.25 12.92
C THR A 281 4.96 -2.97 14.21
N ASN A 282 5.80 -4.00 14.12
CA ASN A 282 6.07 -4.93 15.22
C ASN A 282 7.29 -4.54 16.07
N THR A 283 7.97 -3.43 15.75
CA THR A 283 9.15 -2.95 16.49
C THR A 283 8.83 -1.69 17.31
N PRO A 284 9.34 -1.56 18.55
CA PRO A 284 9.23 -0.32 19.32
C PRO A 284 10.14 0.81 18.80
N PHE A 285 10.99 0.55 17.79
CA PHE A 285 11.93 1.52 17.23
C PHE A 285 11.24 2.69 16.48
N PHE A 286 10.08 2.43 15.86
CA PHE A 286 9.35 3.46 15.10
C PHE A 286 8.21 4.08 15.93
N SER A 287 7.96 5.38 15.68
CA SER A 287 6.87 6.12 16.33
C SER A 287 5.51 5.48 16.05
N LEU A 288 4.52 5.76 16.91
CA LEU A 288 3.15 5.27 16.67
C LEU A 288 2.61 5.78 15.32
N GLU A 289 2.92 7.03 14.94
CA GLU A 289 2.56 7.58 13.64
C GLU A 289 3.11 6.76 12.46
N SER A 290 4.40 6.42 12.47
CA SER A 290 5.02 5.63 11.40
C SER A 290 4.51 4.19 11.36
N ARG A 291 4.05 3.65 12.50
CA ARG A 291 3.44 2.30 12.59
C ARG A 291 1.96 2.29 12.24
N LEU A 292 1.33 3.46 12.07
CA LEU A 292 -0.05 3.65 11.62
C LEU A 292 -0.16 4.27 10.22
N GLU A 293 0.95 4.34 9.48
CA GLU A 293 0.95 4.76 8.08
C GLU A 293 1.20 3.57 7.13
N PRO A 294 0.35 3.33 6.12
CA PRO A 294 0.63 2.33 5.10
C PRO A 294 1.83 2.77 4.25
N ALA A 295 2.80 1.87 4.10
CA ALA A 295 3.82 2.00 3.07
C ALA A 295 3.20 1.78 1.68
N LEU A 296 3.85 2.32 0.65
CA LEU A 296 3.62 1.95 -0.74
C LEU A 296 4.91 1.33 -1.29
N THR A 297 4.84 0.13 -1.87
CA THR A 297 5.93 -0.48 -2.64
C THR A 297 5.49 -0.69 -4.09
N GLU A 298 6.45 -0.80 -5.00
CA GLU A 298 6.18 -0.99 -6.43
C GLU A 298 7.07 -2.09 -7.03
N GLY A 299 6.60 -2.72 -8.11
CA GLY A 299 7.35 -3.74 -8.82
C GLY A 299 6.58 -4.32 -10.02
N PRO A 300 7.23 -5.12 -10.87
CA PRO A 300 6.63 -5.60 -12.11
C PRO A 300 5.55 -6.65 -11.90
N TYR A 301 4.51 -6.65 -12.73
CA TYR A 301 3.74 -7.85 -13.05
C TYR A 301 4.67 -8.78 -13.84
N ASN A 302 5.03 -9.93 -13.28
CA ASN A 302 5.90 -10.89 -13.94
C ASN A 302 5.10 -11.89 -14.78
N ALA A 303 4.13 -12.59 -14.19
CA ALA A 303 3.35 -13.61 -14.89
C ALA A 303 2.01 -13.89 -14.20
N LYS A 304 1.04 -14.40 -14.98
CA LYS A 304 -0.10 -15.13 -14.40
C LYS A 304 0.34 -16.57 -14.11
N ARG A 305 0.01 -17.05 -12.91
CA ARG A 305 0.21 -18.43 -12.44
C ARG A 305 -1.13 -19.04 -12.07
N SER A 306 -1.18 -20.37 -11.97
CA SER A 306 -2.32 -21.10 -11.42
C SER A 306 -1.81 -22.18 -10.49
N THR A 307 -2.51 -22.40 -9.38
CA THR A 307 -2.20 -23.45 -8.41
C THR A 307 -2.65 -24.82 -8.93
N GLN A 308 -2.28 -25.92 -8.25
CA GLN A 308 -2.70 -27.28 -8.64
C GLN A 308 -4.23 -27.43 -8.67
N THR A 309 -4.95 -26.68 -7.83
CA THR A 309 -6.43 -26.62 -7.77
C THR A 309 -7.03 -25.61 -8.77
N GLY A 310 -6.22 -24.97 -9.60
CA GLY A 310 -6.66 -24.05 -10.65
C GLY A 310 -6.92 -22.60 -10.19
N VAL A 311 -6.58 -22.23 -8.95
CA VAL A 311 -6.73 -20.84 -8.48
C VAL A 311 -5.70 -19.95 -9.19
N PRO A 312 -6.12 -18.90 -9.93
CA PRO A 312 -5.20 -18.01 -10.61
C PRO A 312 -4.58 -16.98 -9.65
N TYR A 313 -3.31 -16.68 -9.85
CA TYR A 313 -2.53 -15.66 -9.15
C TYR A 313 -1.72 -14.81 -10.12
N ILE A 314 -1.42 -13.57 -9.75
CA ILE A 314 -0.44 -12.71 -10.43
C ILE A 314 0.85 -12.75 -9.62
N GLN A 315 1.97 -13.10 -10.26
CA GLN A 315 3.31 -13.10 -9.68
C GLN A 315 3.94 -11.72 -9.84
N THR A 316 4.57 -11.20 -8.78
CA THR A 316 5.30 -9.92 -8.78
C THR A 316 6.62 -9.99 -8.02
N GLN A 317 7.48 -8.99 -8.24
CA GLN A 317 8.74 -8.74 -7.54
C GLN A 317 8.74 -7.40 -6.77
N ALA A 318 7.56 -6.82 -6.54
CA ALA A 318 7.40 -5.70 -5.62
C ALA A 318 7.82 -6.11 -4.19
N PRO A 319 8.68 -5.34 -3.48
CA PRO A 319 9.09 -5.67 -2.13
C PRO A 319 7.90 -5.87 -1.19
N SER A 320 7.84 -7.03 -0.53
CA SER A 320 6.79 -7.37 0.41
C SER A 320 7.32 -8.10 1.65
N TYR A 321 6.62 -7.94 2.77
CA TYR A 321 6.95 -8.51 4.06
C TYR A 321 5.66 -9.00 4.74
N GLN A 322 5.76 -9.87 5.75
CA GLN A 322 4.63 -10.17 6.62
C GLN A 322 4.02 -8.86 7.16
N GLY A 323 2.69 -8.79 7.27
CA GLY A 323 1.93 -7.56 7.54
C GLY A 323 1.39 -6.87 6.28
N ASN A 324 2.12 -6.90 5.14
CA ASN A 324 1.58 -6.40 3.86
C ASN A 324 0.49 -7.31 3.28
N SER A 325 0.37 -8.54 3.76
CA SER A 325 -0.71 -9.47 3.40
C SER A 325 -2.09 -8.85 3.60
N GLY A 326 -3.00 -9.13 2.66
CA GLY A 326 -4.33 -8.53 2.62
C GLY A 326 -4.36 -7.11 2.04
N GLY A 327 -3.21 -6.50 1.74
CA GLY A 327 -3.10 -5.16 1.18
C GLY A 327 -3.56 -5.09 -0.28
N PRO A 328 -4.21 -3.99 -0.70
CA PRO A 328 -4.64 -3.82 -2.08
C PRO A 328 -3.45 -3.57 -3.00
N VAL A 329 -3.55 -4.11 -4.22
CA VAL A 329 -2.59 -3.92 -5.31
C VAL A 329 -3.27 -3.15 -6.43
N PHE A 330 -2.68 -2.02 -6.83
CA PHE A 330 -3.22 -1.06 -7.77
C PHE A 330 -2.51 -1.09 -9.12
N SER A 331 -3.25 -0.75 -10.18
CA SER A 331 -2.64 -0.23 -11.41
C SER A 331 -2.12 1.20 -11.20
N LYS A 332 -1.33 1.70 -12.15
CA LYS A 332 -0.89 3.11 -12.24
C LYS A 332 -2.03 4.14 -12.20
N ASP A 333 -3.27 3.71 -12.47
CA ASP A 333 -4.47 4.54 -12.58
C ASP A 333 -5.30 4.52 -11.27
N GLY A 334 -4.79 3.91 -10.20
CA GLY A 334 -5.41 3.92 -8.86
C GLY A 334 -6.55 2.94 -8.65
N LYS A 335 -6.80 2.04 -9.61
CA LYS A 335 -7.78 0.97 -9.51
C LYS A 335 -7.15 -0.30 -8.94
N VAL A 336 -7.84 -0.96 -8.01
CA VAL A 336 -7.39 -2.24 -7.42
C VAL A 336 -7.46 -3.35 -8.46
N ILE A 337 -6.33 -3.98 -8.79
CA ILE A 337 -6.22 -5.14 -9.69
C ILE A 337 -6.08 -6.47 -8.94
N GLY A 338 -5.92 -6.42 -7.61
CA GLY A 338 -5.87 -7.61 -6.75
C GLY A 338 -5.47 -7.29 -5.31
N MET A 339 -5.14 -8.33 -4.55
CA MET A 339 -4.73 -8.25 -3.16
C MET A 339 -3.48 -9.08 -2.90
N LEU A 340 -2.49 -8.52 -2.20
CA LEU A 340 -1.22 -9.18 -1.92
C LEU A 340 -1.39 -10.29 -0.88
N ILE A 341 -0.80 -11.46 -1.18
CA ILE A 341 -0.48 -12.53 -0.24
C ILE A 341 1.04 -12.49 -0.04
N ALA A 342 1.50 -11.96 1.10
CA ALA A 342 2.92 -11.82 1.41
C ALA A 342 3.47 -13.05 2.12
N GLY A 343 4.77 -13.32 1.95
CA GLY A 343 5.46 -14.39 2.67
C GLY A 343 4.99 -15.81 2.31
N THR A 344 4.61 -16.05 1.05
CA THR A 344 4.26 -17.39 0.57
C THR A 344 5.42 -18.36 0.73
N VAL A 345 5.17 -19.44 1.44
CA VAL A 345 6.12 -20.53 1.71
C VAL A 345 5.98 -21.60 0.63
N SER A 346 7.10 -22.20 0.21
CA SER A 346 7.11 -23.35 -0.70
C SER A 346 6.59 -24.62 -0.02
N GLU A 347 6.26 -25.66 -0.81
CA GLU A 347 5.92 -26.99 -0.28
C GLU A 347 7.07 -27.61 0.56
N GLY A 348 8.30 -27.10 0.44
CA GLY A 348 9.47 -27.48 1.24
C GLY A 348 9.70 -26.68 2.52
N GLY A 349 8.83 -25.71 2.85
CA GLY A 349 8.98 -24.87 4.04
C GLY A 349 9.88 -23.63 3.88
N GLU A 350 10.38 -23.36 2.67
CA GLU A 350 11.22 -22.19 2.39
C GLU A 350 10.36 -20.96 2.03
N ALA A 351 10.57 -19.82 2.69
CA ALA A 351 9.91 -18.57 2.34
C ALA A 351 10.47 -18.02 1.01
N SER A 352 9.60 -17.66 0.07
CA SER A 352 10.05 -16.99 -1.16
C SER A 352 10.32 -15.50 -0.88
N GLU A 353 11.57 -15.17 -0.56
CA GLU A 353 12.00 -13.79 -0.30
C GLU A 353 12.03 -12.90 -1.56
N SER A 354 11.88 -13.49 -2.76
CA SER A 354 12.07 -12.80 -4.04
C SER A 354 10.90 -12.93 -5.04
N GLU A 355 9.83 -13.66 -4.69
CA GLU A 355 8.58 -13.67 -5.46
C GLU A 355 7.37 -13.51 -4.53
N SER A 356 6.43 -12.63 -4.89
CA SER A 356 5.18 -12.40 -4.16
C SER A 356 3.97 -12.65 -5.05
N PHE A 357 2.86 -13.08 -4.46
CA PHE A 357 1.65 -13.47 -5.20
C PHE A 357 0.47 -12.55 -4.86
N VAL A 358 -0.31 -12.22 -5.88
CA VAL A 358 -1.44 -11.30 -5.80
C VAL A 358 -2.69 -12.05 -6.25
N LEU A 359 -3.69 -12.16 -5.37
CA LEU A 359 -5.00 -12.70 -5.67
C LEU A 359 -5.75 -11.73 -6.59
N PRO A 360 -6.16 -12.10 -7.81
CA PRO A 360 -6.73 -11.16 -8.78
C PRO A 360 -8.08 -10.57 -8.35
N VAL A 361 -8.35 -9.32 -8.76
CA VAL A 361 -9.59 -8.60 -8.40
C VAL A 361 -10.85 -9.30 -8.91
N SER A 362 -10.77 -10.09 -9.98
CA SER A 362 -11.88 -10.96 -10.41
C SER A 362 -12.38 -11.91 -9.30
N ILE A 363 -11.47 -12.51 -8.51
CA ILE A 363 -11.84 -13.36 -7.35
C ILE A 363 -12.43 -12.51 -6.21
N ILE A 364 -11.90 -11.32 -5.99
CA ILE A 364 -12.40 -10.39 -4.98
C ILE A 364 -13.86 -9.98 -5.32
N LYS A 365 -14.14 -9.69 -6.59
CA LYS A 365 -15.50 -9.41 -7.08
C LYS A 365 -16.43 -10.62 -6.98
N GLU A 366 -15.96 -11.82 -7.30
CA GLU A 366 -16.70 -13.07 -7.09
C GLU A 366 -17.14 -13.21 -5.62
N LYS A 367 -16.21 -13.07 -4.68
CA LYS A 367 -16.48 -13.27 -3.24
C LYS A 367 -17.31 -12.16 -2.60
N LEU A 368 -17.23 -10.93 -3.10
CA LEU A 368 -18.16 -9.86 -2.70
C LEU A 368 -19.57 -10.11 -3.26
N GLY A 369 -19.66 -10.61 -4.51
CA GLY A 369 -20.91 -11.02 -5.14
C GLY A 369 -21.63 -12.15 -4.41
N GLU A 370 -20.90 -13.19 -3.97
CA GLU A 370 -21.42 -14.29 -3.14
C GLU A 370 -22.12 -13.80 -1.84
N LYS A 371 -21.73 -12.64 -1.33
CA LYS A 371 -22.31 -12.01 -0.13
C LYS A 371 -23.23 -10.83 -0.43
N ASN A 372 -23.55 -10.58 -1.70
CA ASN A 372 -24.31 -9.42 -2.19
C ASN A 372 -23.72 -8.05 -1.81
N VAL A 373 -22.44 -7.99 -1.42
CA VAL A 373 -21.74 -6.75 -1.10
C VAL A 373 -21.35 -6.07 -2.41
N LYS A 374 -21.80 -4.82 -2.59
CA LYS A 374 -21.54 -4.01 -3.78
C LYS A 374 -20.47 -2.98 -3.45
N PRO A 375 -19.26 -3.05 -4.03
CA PRO A 375 -18.27 -1.98 -3.90
C PRO A 375 -18.87 -0.63 -4.30
N ALA A 376 -18.58 0.41 -3.52
CA ALA A 376 -19.12 1.74 -3.75
C ALA A 376 -18.10 2.81 -3.35
N GLN A 377 -17.86 3.79 -4.23
CA GLN A 377 -16.97 4.89 -3.95
C GLN A 377 -17.62 5.87 -2.96
N ALA A 378 -16.96 6.13 -1.83
CA ALA A 378 -17.42 7.10 -0.85
C ALA A 378 -17.36 8.53 -1.39
N VAL A 379 -18.33 9.36 -1.01
CA VAL A 379 -18.31 10.82 -1.28
C VAL A 379 -17.04 11.46 -0.71
N THR A 380 -16.60 11.00 0.46
CA THR A 380 -15.31 11.34 1.08
C THR A 380 -14.13 11.07 0.14
N THR A 381 -14.06 9.90 -0.49
CA THR A 381 -13.02 9.56 -1.46
C THR A 381 -13.06 10.50 -2.66
N THR A 382 -14.24 10.76 -3.23
CA THR A 382 -14.37 11.65 -4.39
C THR A 382 -13.90 13.06 -4.06
N ARG A 383 -14.38 13.67 -2.96
CA ARG A 383 -13.96 15.02 -2.55
C ARG A 383 -12.49 15.12 -2.16
N TYR A 384 -11.94 14.06 -1.57
CA TYR A 384 -10.52 14.02 -1.20
C TYR A 384 -9.62 13.87 -2.43
N ASN A 385 -10.02 13.06 -3.42
CA ASN A 385 -9.36 12.98 -4.71
C ASN A 385 -9.39 14.33 -5.45
N GLU A 386 -10.56 14.97 -5.54
CA GLU A 386 -10.71 16.33 -6.13
C GLU A 386 -9.78 17.34 -5.44
N ALA A 387 -9.72 17.35 -4.11
CA ALA A 387 -8.86 18.25 -3.33
C ALA A 387 -7.37 17.97 -3.54
N LEU A 388 -6.96 16.69 -3.60
CA LEU A 388 -5.59 16.29 -3.86
C LEU A 388 -5.11 16.69 -5.26
N ASN A 389 -5.97 16.60 -6.27
CA ASN A 389 -5.60 17.00 -7.64
C ASN A 389 -5.27 18.49 -7.72
N ASP A 390 -6.07 19.35 -7.09
CA ASP A 390 -5.84 20.79 -7.01
C ASP A 390 -4.58 21.09 -6.17
N TYR A 391 -4.44 20.44 -5.02
CA TYR A 391 -3.27 20.57 -4.15
C TYR A 391 -1.95 20.25 -4.88
N PHE A 392 -1.91 19.16 -5.66
CA PHE A 392 -0.74 18.77 -6.44
C PHE A 392 -0.54 19.61 -7.72
N ARG A 393 -1.50 20.46 -8.10
CA ARG A 393 -1.37 21.50 -9.14
C ARG A 393 -1.01 22.89 -8.57
N ASN A 394 -0.73 23.00 -7.26
CA ASN A 394 -0.56 24.25 -6.51
C ASN A 394 -1.81 25.15 -6.49
N TYR A 395 -3.00 24.60 -6.75
CA TYR A 395 -4.28 25.32 -6.71
C TYR A 395 -4.84 25.28 -5.27
N PHE A 396 -4.12 25.92 -4.36
CA PHE A 396 -4.36 25.81 -2.92
C PHE A 396 -5.66 26.52 -2.48
N GLU A 397 -6.01 27.66 -3.10
CA GLU A 397 -7.30 28.33 -2.84
C GLU A 397 -8.51 27.48 -3.26
N ASP A 398 -8.40 26.70 -4.35
CA ASP A 398 -9.44 25.75 -4.78
C ASP A 398 -9.45 24.44 -3.93
N ALA A 399 -8.28 23.96 -3.51
CA ALA A 399 -8.15 22.74 -2.70
C ALA A 399 -8.65 22.90 -1.25
N LEU A 400 -8.41 24.06 -0.62
CA LEU A 400 -8.75 24.32 0.79
C LEU A 400 -10.23 24.09 1.15
N PRO A 401 -11.23 24.60 0.40
CA PRO A 401 -12.63 24.33 0.71
C PRO A 401 -12.98 22.84 0.54
N LYS A 402 -12.39 22.15 -0.45
CA LYS A 402 -12.64 20.72 -0.71
C LYS A 402 -12.11 19.84 0.43
N PHE A 403 -10.90 20.10 0.94
CA PHE A 403 -10.40 19.40 2.13
C PHE A 403 -11.25 19.66 3.37
N ARG A 404 -11.84 20.86 3.51
CA ARG A 404 -12.79 21.15 4.61
C ARG A 404 -14.11 20.40 4.45
N GLU A 405 -14.59 20.19 3.22
CA GLU A 405 -15.75 19.31 2.94
C GLU A 405 -15.43 17.86 3.33
N VAL A 406 -14.23 17.34 2.99
CA VAL A 406 -13.76 16.01 3.42
C VAL A 406 -13.74 15.89 4.95
N GLN A 407 -13.23 16.90 5.66
CA GLN A 407 -13.22 16.92 7.12
C GLN A 407 -14.63 17.00 7.72
N ALA A 408 -15.60 17.61 7.05
CA ALA A 408 -17.00 17.60 7.47
C ALA A 408 -17.69 16.24 7.20
N LEU A 409 -17.38 15.59 6.07
CA LEU A 409 -17.92 14.28 5.68
C LEU A 409 -17.37 13.14 6.55
N PHE A 410 -16.10 13.21 6.95
CA PHE A 410 -15.44 12.26 7.83
C PHE A 410 -14.49 12.98 8.80
N PRO A 411 -14.97 13.45 9.98
CA PRO A 411 -14.18 14.20 10.95
C PRO A 411 -12.92 13.50 11.46
N ASN A 412 -12.91 12.17 11.43
CA ASN A 412 -11.77 11.33 11.81
C ASN A 412 -10.83 10.98 10.64
N HIS A 413 -10.89 11.70 9.50
CA HIS A 413 -10.04 11.40 8.34
C HIS A 413 -8.55 11.59 8.67
N PRO A 414 -7.73 10.51 8.72
CA PRO A 414 -6.40 10.55 9.35
C PRO A 414 -5.43 11.57 8.75
N TYR A 415 -5.54 11.86 7.44
CA TYR A 415 -4.60 12.72 6.72
C TYR A 415 -5.10 14.15 6.44
N VAL A 416 -6.40 14.46 6.59
CA VAL A 416 -6.97 15.69 6.00
C VAL A 416 -6.50 16.95 6.70
N ALA A 417 -6.32 16.91 8.02
CA ALA A 417 -5.85 18.03 8.81
C ALA A 417 -4.44 18.50 8.39
N LYS A 418 -3.58 17.58 7.96
CA LYS A 418 -2.25 17.90 7.42
C LYS A 418 -2.38 18.71 6.12
N TYR A 419 -3.13 18.20 5.15
CA TYR A 419 -3.34 18.89 3.87
C TYR A 419 -3.99 20.27 4.06
N ILE A 420 -4.95 20.43 4.98
CA ILE A 420 -5.52 21.74 5.32
C ILE A 420 -4.42 22.70 5.82
N SER A 421 -3.57 22.26 6.74
CA SER A 421 -2.47 23.06 7.29
C SER A 421 -1.41 23.42 6.23
N ASP A 422 -0.98 22.45 5.42
CA ASP A 422 -0.03 22.65 4.31
C ASP A 422 -0.59 23.68 3.31
N THR A 423 -1.87 23.52 2.92
CA THR A 423 -2.59 24.40 1.98
C THR A 423 -2.70 25.83 2.51
N GLN A 424 -3.11 26.01 3.77
CA GLN A 424 -3.16 27.33 4.41
C GLN A 424 -1.78 27.99 4.49
N SER A 425 -0.74 27.21 4.75
CA SER A 425 0.65 27.68 4.78
C SER A 425 1.14 28.08 3.39
N ALA A 426 0.76 27.35 2.34
CA ALA A 426 1.12 27.65 0.95
C ALA A 426 0.46 28.93 0.43
N ILE A 427 -0.85 29.12 0.67
CA ILE A 427 -1.57 30.38 0.38
C ILE A 427 -0.90 31.56 1.11
N SER A 428 -0.63 31.41 2.41
CA SER A 428 0.01 32.44 3.22
C SER A 428 1.43 32.79 2.77
N ALA A 429 2.12 31.84 2.12
CA ALA A 429 3.44 32.03 1.52
C ALA A 429 3.39 32.53 0.06
N GLY A 430 2.20 32.81 -0.50
CA GLY A 430 2.03 33.28 -1.88
C GLY A 430 2.36 32.24 -2.95
N LYS A 431 2.23 30.94 -2.64
CA LYS A 431 2.52 29.81 -3.55
C LYS A 431 1.31 29.33 -4.35
N ASP A 432 0.19 30.05 -4.29
CA ASP A 432 -1.03 29.67 -5.01
C ASP A 432 -0.93 29.99 -6.51
N GLU A 433 -1.29 29.01 -7.33
CA GLU A 433 -1.34 29.08 -8.80
C GLU A 433 -2.78 28.94 -9.34
N SER A 434 -3.81 29.08 -8.49
CA SER A 434 -5.21 28.80 -8.83
C SER A 434 -5.69 29.65 -10.03
N PRO A 435 -6.39 29.06 -11.03
CA PRO A 435 -6.80 29.77 -12.24
C PRO A 435 -7.78 30.92 -11.97
N ARG A 436 -7.25 32.15 -11.93
CA ARG A 436 -8.05 33.35 -11.61
C ARG A 436 -9.28 33.48 -12.52
N PRO A 437 -10.47 33.78 -11.95
CA PRO A 437 -11.73 33.73 -12.69
C PRO A 437 -11.74 34.68 -13.89
N ILE A 438 -12.29 34.20 -15.01
CA ILE A 438 -12.35 34.88 -16.31
C ILE A 438 -12.87 36.33 -16.21
N LEU A 439 -13.76 36.60 -15.26
CA LEU A 439 -14.28 37.94 -14.96
C LEU A 439 -13.16 38.97 -14.69
N MET A 440 -12.05 38.59 -14.05
CA MET A 440 -10.91 39.49 -13.83
C MET A 440 -10.28 39.92 -15.16
N TRP A 441 -10.07 38.98 -16.09
CA TRP A 441 -9.54 39.26 -17.42
C TRP A 441 -10.51 40.08 -18.27
N VAL A 442 -11.82 39.85 -18.14
CA VAL A 442 -12.86 40.68 -18.78
C VAL A 442 -12.83 42.12 -18.24
N LEU A 443 -12.67 42.31 -16.92
CA LEU A 443 -12.57 43.64 -16.31
C LEU A 443 -11.28 44.37 -16.71
N ILE A 444 -10.14 43.67 -16.77
CA ILE A 444 -8.87 44.22 -17.27
C ILE A 444 -8.99 44.63 -18.75
N GLY A 445 -9.57 43.76 -19.59
CA GLY A 445 -9.80 44.03 -21.01
C GLY A 445 -10.74 45.22 -21.23
N ALA A 446 -11.84 45.29 -20.48
CA ALA A 446 -12.77 46.42 -20.51
C ALA A 446 -12.10 47.73 -20.06
N GLY A 447 -11.30 47.70 -18.99
CA GLY A 447 -10.52 48.85 -18.52
C GLY A 447 -9.53 49.36 -19.56
N ALA A 448 -8.76 48.46 -20.19
CA ALA A 448 -7.84 48.81 -21.27
C ALA A 448 -8.56 49.41 -22.48
N LEU A 449 -9.74 48.89 -22.84
CA LEU A 449 -10.56 49.39 -23.93
C LEU A 449 -11.13 50.79 -23.63
N VAL A 450 -11.56 51.05 -22.39
CA VAL A 450 -11.97 52.40 -21.94
C VAL A 450 -10.80 53.39 -22.02
N VAL A 451 -9.59 53.00 -21.58
CA VAL A 451 -8.38 53.85 -21.69
C VAL A 451 -8.05 54.16 -23.16
N LEU A 452 -8.14 53.16 -24.05
CA LEU A 452 -7.96 53.37 -25.50
C LEU A 452 -8.99 54.34 -26.09
N VAL A 453 -10.27 54.22 -25.74
CA VAL A 453 -11.32 55.14 -26.19
C VAL A 453 -11.06 56.56 -25.69
N LEU A 454 -10.69 56.73 -24.41
CA LEU A 454 -10.34 58.03 -23.84
C LEU A 454 -9.11 58.65 -24.51
N ALA A 455 -8.09 57.86 -24.84
CA ALA A 455 -6.92 58.31 -25.59
C ALA A 455 -7.28 58.79 -27.01
N VAL A 456 -8.12 58.03 -27.74
CA VAL A 456 -8.59 58.43 -29.09
C VAL A 456 -9.46 59.70 -29.03
N VAL A 457 -10.31 59.84 -28.01
CA VAL A 457 -11.10 61.07 -27.78
C VAL A 457 -10.18 62.26 -27.47
N LEU A 458 -9.18 62.09 -26.59
CA LEU A 458 -8.21 63.11 -26.26
C LEU A 458 -7.39 63.55 -27.49
N VAL A 459 -6.92 62.61 -28.32
CA VAL A 459 -6.24 62.90 -29.59
C VAL A 459 -7.16 63.66 -30.56
N LYS A 460 -8.45 63.29 -30.67
CA LYS A 460 -9.42 64.05 -31.49
C LYS A 460 -9.68 65.46 -30.94
N LEU A 461 -9.70 65.65 -29.61
CA LEU A 461 -9.88 66.96 -28.98
C LEU A 461 -8.65 67.86 -29.14
N LEU A 462 -7.45 67.32 -28.94
CA LEU A 462 -6.18 68.02 -29.18
C LEU A 462 -5.98 68.34 -30.67
N GLY A 463 -6.35 67.42 -31.56
CA GLY A 463 -6.39 67.65 -33.01
C GLY A 463 -7.39 68.73 -33.42
N ARG A 464 -8.58 68.78 -32.80
CA ARG A 464 -9.55 69.87 -32.99
C ARG A 464 -9.01 71.21 -32.47
N ARG A 465 -8.30 71.24 -31.34
CA ARG A 465 -7.60 72.45 -30.86
C ARG A 465 -6.52 72.92 -31.86
N ARG A 466 -5.64 72.02 -32.32
CA ARG A 466 -4.61 72.36 -33.33
C ARG A 466 -5.21 72.87 -34.64
N ARG A 467 -6.29 72.25 -35.15
CA ARG A 467 -6.98 72.74 -36.36
C ARG A 467 -7.66 74.11 -36.16
N ARG A 468 -8.21 74.40 -34.98
CA ARG A 468 -8.74 75.73 -34.65
C ARG A 468 -7.64 76.80 -34.52
N ALA A 469 -6.46 76.45 -34.02
CA ALA A 469 -5.31 77.36 -33.99
C ALA A 469 -4.78 77.65 -35.41
N ALA A 470 -4.64 76.63 -36.25
CA ALA A 470 -4.22 76.80 -37.65
C ALA A 470 -5.21 77.63 -38.49
N ALA A 471 -6.51 77.53 -38.21
CA ALA A 471 -7.55 78.30 -38.88
C ALA A 471 -7.56 79.81 -38.52
N ALA A 472 -6.74 80.26 -37.57
CA ALA A 472 -6.69 81.66 -37.15
C ALA A 472 -5.79 82.55 -38.01
N HIS A 473 -4.95 82.00 -38.90
CA HIS A 473 -3.97 82.75 -39.71
C HIS A 473 -4.01 82.29 -41.18
N ALA A 474 -4.87 82.91 -41.99
CA ALA A 474 -4.93 82.73 -43.43
C ALA A 474 -5.25 84.07 -44.13
N PRO A 475 -4.29 84.70 -44.85
CA PRO A 475 -4.55 85.89 -45.65
C PRO A 475 -5.42 85.61 -46.90
N TYR A 476 -6.02 86.67 -47.45
CA TYR A 476 -6.97 86.59 -48.56
C TYR A 476 -6.32 86.55 -49.95
N GLY A 477 -7.00 85.89 -50.89
CA GLY A 477 -7.34 86.52 -52.18
C GLY A 477 -6.71 85.97 -53.47
N ALA A 478 -7.51 85.25 -54.25
CA ALA A 478 -7.41 85.18 -55.73
C ALA A 478 -8.80 84.87 -56.32
N VAL A 479 -9.06 85.28 -57.56
CA VAL A 479 -10.39 85.33 -58.20
C VAL A 479 -10.42 84.42 -59.45
N PRO A 480 -11.53 83.72 -59.77
CA PRO A 480 -11.57 82.71 -60.85
C PRO A 480 -11.86 83.28 -62.25
N SER A 481 -11.65 82.45 -63.28
CA SER A 481 -11.91 82.74 -64.70
C SER A 481 -12.52 81.52 -65.45
N PRO A 482 -13.18 81.71 -66.62
CA PRO A 482 -14.30 80.85 -67.06
C PRO A 482 -13.96 79.72 -68.07
N PRO A 483 -14.93 78.82 -68.39
CA PRO A 483 -14.72 77.60 -69.19
C PRO A 483 -15.05 77.73 -70.69
N TRP A 484 -14.54 76.79 -71.50
CA TRP A 484 -14.98 76.50 -72.88
C TRP A 484 -14.94 74.99 -73.20
N GLN A 485 -15.56 74.58 -74.31
CA GLN A 485 -15.87 73.17 -74.64
C GLN A 485 -15.00 72.56 -75.76
N GLN A 486 -14.80 71.23 -75.67
CA GLN A 486 -14.59 70.18 -76.70
C GLN A 486 -14.17 70.54 -78.16
N HIS A 487 -13.31 69.71 -78.77
CA HIS A 487 -13.57 69.01 -80.06
C HIS A 487 -12.55 67.90 -80.42
N GLN A 488 -13.07 66.67 -80.66
CA GLN A 488 -12.69 65.63 -81.66
C GLN A 488 -11.25 65.03 -81.81
N LEU A 489 -11.18 63.94 -82.61
CA LEU A 489 -10.09 62.94 -82.87
C LEU A 489 -9.56 63.11 -84.35
N PRO A 490 -8.68 62.26 -84.99
CA PRO A 490 -8.07 60.96 -84.61
C PRO A 490 -6.57 60.69 -85.01
N ALA A 491 -6.07 59.47 -84.69
CA ALA A 491 -5.04 58.60 -85.34
C ALA A 491 -3.79 59.20 -86.06
N SER A 492 -2.55 58.69 -85.99
CA SER A 492 -1.97 57.31 -85.82
C SER A 492 -0.43 57.43 -85.53
N HIS A 493 0.55 56.49 -85.71
CA HIS A 493 0.68 55.10 -86.21
C HIS A 493 2.05 54.48 -85.79
N ALA A 494 2.12 53.17 -85.42
CA ALA A 494 3.32 52.26 -85.41
C ALA A 494 4.55 52.64 -84.51
N GLN A 495 5.43 51.79 -83.95
CA GLN A 495 5.62 50.31 -83.81
C GLN A 495 6.68 50.10 -82.63
N VAL A 496 7.31 48.96 -82.23
CA VAL A 496 7.46 47.56 -82.69
C VAL A 496 7.43 46.56 -81.48
N SER A 497 6.66 45.49 -81.60
CA SER A 497 6.81 44.04 -81.29
C SER A 497 8.18 43.40 -80.84
N PRO A 498 8.31 42.08 -80.47
CA PRO A 498 7.45 41.17 -79.65
C PRO A 498 8.28 40.11 -78.76
N PRO A 499 7.91 38.81 -78.46
CA PRO A 499 7.60 38.43 -77.04
C PRO A 499 7.79 36.93 -76.50
N VAL A 500 7.63 36.69 -75.17
CA VAL A 500 7.26 35.41 -74.42
C VAL A 500 7.95 34.02 -74.77
N PRO A 501 7.57 32.82 -74.22
CA PRO A 501 7.06 32.38 -72.90
C PRO A 501 7.95 31.30 -72.15
N PRO A 502 7.54 30.06 -71.73
CA PRO A 502 7.43 29.69 -70.30
C PRO A 502 8.16 28.38 -69.84
N ALA A 503 7.93 27.97 -68.57
CA ALA A 503 8.46 26.73 -67.94
C ALA A 503 7.74 25.42 -68.38
N PRO A 504 8.37 24.22 -68.22
CA PRO A 504 7.96 23.28 -67.16
C PRO A 504 9.04 22.25 -66.69
N GLY A 505 8.73 21.40 -65.69
CA GLY A 505 9.17 19.99 -65.67
C GLY A 505 10.05 19.47 -64.49
N PRO A 506 10.01 18.16 -64.15
CA PRO A 506 10.82 17.53 -63.07
C PRO A 506 11.88 16.51 -63.56
N TYR A 507 12.41 15.66 -62.65
CA TYR A 507 13.50 14.66 -62.78
C TYR A 507 14.92 15.29 -62.91
N GLY A 508 16.04 14.67 -62.48
CA GLY A 508 16.27 13.49 -61.63
C GLY A 508 17.72 12.94 -61.70
N TYR A 509 18.19 12.28 -60.60
CA TYR A 509 19.34 11.33 -60.52
C TYR A 509 20.81 11.80 -60.33
N ASN A 510 21.48 11.19 -59.32
CA ASN A 510 22.92 10.93 -59.02
C ASN A 510 24.11 11.85 -59.44
N GLY A 511 25.12 11.95 -58.54
CA GLY A 511 26.49 12.38 -58.92
C GLY A 511 27.58 12.64 -57.83
N SER A 512 27.99 11.62 -57.05
CA SER A 512 29.34 11.43 -56.39
C SER A 512 30.18 12.60 -55.80
N GLY A 513 30.68 12.48 -54.54
CA GLY A 513 31.59 13.50 -53.95
C GLY A 513 32.26 13.26 -52.57
N TYR A 514 32.91 12.11 -52.35
CA TYR A 514 34.01 11.77 -51.38
C TYR A 514 34.34 12.59 -50.08
N GLY A 515 34.60 11.84 -48.97
CA GLY A 515 35.36 12.27 -47.76
C GLY A 515 34.68 11.87 -46.43
N HIS A 516 34.94 10.71 -45.81
CA HIS A 516 36.03 10.42 -44.83
C HIS A 516 36.20 11.51 -43.74
N GLY A 517 36.13 11.25 -42.41
CA GLY A 517 35.88 10.06 -41.57
C GLY A 517 36.22 10.41 -40.09
N PRO A 518 36.53 9.47 -39.16
CA PRO A 518 35.97 8.14 -38.91
C PRO A 518 35.48 7.93 -37.44
N GLN A 519 34.72 6.86 -37.18
CA GLN A 519 34.60 6.24 -35.85
C GLN A 519 35.55 5.03 -35.73
N PRO A 520 35.85 4.55 -34.50
CA PRO A 520 36.05 3.14 -34.22
C PRO A 520 35.00 2.59 -33.23
N ALA A 521 34.83 1.26 -33.24
CA ALA A 521 33.82 0.50 -32.49
C ALA A 521 34.47 -0.56 -31.55
N PRO A 522 33.73 -1.37 -30.77
CA PRO A 522 34.29 -2.13 -29.64
C PRO A 522 34.88 -3.50 -30.01
N GLN A 523 35.46 -4.21 -29.03
CA GLN A 523 35.86 -5.63 -29.12
C GLN A 523 35.43 -6.44 -27.88
N HIS A 524 35.24 -7.75 -28.09
CA HIS A 524 34.95 -8.76 -27.06
C HIS A 524 36.22 -9.48 -26.57
N GLY A 525 36.14 -10.14 -25.41
CA GLY A 525 37.08 -11.20 -24.99
C GLY A 525 36.47 -12.13 -23.92
N GLN A 526 36.76 -13.42 -24.02
CA GLN A 526 36.42 -14.48 -23.04
C GLN A 526 37.63 -15.40 -22.82
N ALA A 527 37.88 -15.86 -21.58
CA ALA A 527 38.49 -17.16 -21.26
C ALA A 527 38.37 -17.46 -19.74
N GLY A 528 38.30 -18.74 -19.36
CA GLY A 528 37.85 -19.20 -18.04
C GLY A 528 38.86 -19.26 -16.88
N HIS A 529 38.28 -19.39 -15.68
CA HIS A 529 38.57 -20.36 -14.57
C HIS A 529 40.02 -20.61 -14.05
N PRO A 530 40.25 -21.12 -12.79
CA PRO A 530 39.32 -21.40 -11.66
C PRO A 530 39.81 -21.04 -10.22
N TYR A 531 38.88 -21.16 -9.24
CA TYR A 531 39.02 -21.59 -7.82
C TYR A 531 39.78 -20.78 -6.72
N LEU A 532 39.17 -20.87 -5.52
CA LEU A 532 39.66 -20.66 -4.14
C LEU A 532 39.97 -19.22 -3.64
N GLY A 533 39.43 -18.91 -2.46
CA GLY A 533 39.60 -17.62 -1.77
C GLY A 533 38.62 -17.43 -0.60
N ASP A 534 38.84 -18.13 0.52
CA ASP A 534 38.11 -17.92 1.78
C ASP A 534 38.44 -16.56 2.41
N GLN A 535 37.41 -15.80 2.82
CA GLN A 535 37.52 -14.79 3.86
C GLN A 535 36.24 -14.68 4.69
N THR A 536 36.31 -15.19 5.91
CA THR A 536 35.44 -14.81 7.03
C THR A 536 35.50 -13.31 7.32
N ARG A 537 34.40 -12.75 7.87
CA ARG A 537 34.39 -11.39 8.43
C ARG A 537 33.71 -11.37 9.80
N ASP A 538 34.51 -11.17 10.84
CA ASP A 538 34.03 -10.92 12.21
C ASP A 538 33.15 -9.67 12.28
N VAL A 539 31.93 -9.82 12.80
CA VAL A 539 31.11 -8.70 13.28
C VAL A 539 31.28 -8.61 14.80
N ARG A 540 32.12 -7.68 15.25
CA ARG A 540 32.33 -7.44 16.68
C ARG A 540 31.11 -6.75 17.30
N TYR A 541 30.37 -7.47 18.12
CA TYR A 541 29.37 -6.86 19.01
C TYR A 541 30.04 -5.95 20.04
N GLY A 542 29.57 -4.71 20.15
CA GLY A 542 30.00 -3.78 21.19
C GLY A 542 29.43 -4.16 22.55
N ARG A 543 30.27 -4.23 23.59
CA ARG A 543 29.79 -4.43 24.97
C ARG A 543 29.03 -3.19 25.45
N PHE A 544 27.78 -3.38 25.83
CA PHE A 544 27.00 -2.38 26.56
C PHE A 544 27.27 -2.52 28.06
N THR A 545 27.67 -1.45 28.73
CA THR A 545 27.84 -1.41 30.20
C THR A 545 26.66 -0.66 30.83
N PRO A 546 25.89 -1.27 31.75
CA PRO A 546 24.81 -0.56 32.44
C PRO A 546 25.36 0.47 33.44
N PRO A 547 24.68 1.61 33.66
CA PRO A 547 24.99 2.53 34.74
C PRO A 547 24.56 1.93 36.11
N PRO A 548 25.27 2.24 37.21
CA PRO A 548 24.88 1.80 38.55
C PRO A 548 23.78 2.69 39.16
N ASP A 549 22.87 2.08 39.92
CA ASP A 549 21.79 2.75 40.63
C ASP A 549 22.23 3.62 41.81
N GLY A 550 21.42 4.65 42.09
CA GLY A 550 21.07 5.02 43.46
C GLY A 550 21.44 6.44 43.92
N ARG A 551 20.42 7.25 44.19
CA ARG A 551 19.89 7.46 45.56
C ARG A 551 18.57 8.25 45.55
N PRO A 552 17.76 8.20 46.64
CA PRO A 552 16.36 8.63 46.61
C PRO A 552 16.11 10.06 47.12
N SER A 553 15.00 10.65 46.66
CA SER A 553 14.25 11.74 47.29
C SER A 553 12.80 11.71 46.81
#